data_AF-A0A1A7PTI5-F1
#
_entry.id   AF-A0A1A7PTI5-F1
#
_cell.length_a   1.000
_cell.length_b   1.000
_cell.length_c   1.000
_cell.angle_alpha   90.00
_cell.angle_beta   90.00
_cell.angle_gamma   90.00
#
_symmetry.space_group_name_H-M   'P 1'
#
loop_
_entity.id
_entity.type
_entity.pdbx_description
1 polymer ?
#
loop_
_entity_poly.entity_id
_entity_poly.type
_entity_poly.pdbx_seq_one_letter_code
_entity_poly.pdbx_strand_id
1 'polypeptide(L)'
;MQKLKNFFLISLFTLFLVACGDKTAALKTDVSNLRQTLDTALKQENGTTLIQQLKSAQTNEEKVKVYNNIISSYQVVIKAINDLKINTDEAKSVQAKYNEGLTLFVDLMKTSSNFTTHQPSLEEVKAYTELQNKTTKTLGDAERALADLQKQIDDTAKKVESKN
;
A
#
# COMPACT_ATOMS: atom_id res chain seq x y z
N MET A 1 52.25 0.98 -19.24
CA MET A 1 51.91 0.42 -17.92
C MET A 1 50.65 1.10 -17.35
N GLN A 2 49.47 0.76 -17.87
CA GLN A 2 48.18 1.33 -17.42
C GLN A 2 47.22 0.28 -16.82
N LYS A 3 47.70 -0.93 -16.55
CA LYS A 3 46.85 -2.05 -16.11
C LYS A 3 46.73 -2.23 -14.59
N LEU A 4 47.32 -1.34 -13.76
CA LEU A 4 47.33 -1.53 -12.30
C LEU A 4 46.30 -0.69 -11.51
N LYS A 5 45.56 0.24 -12.13
CA LYS A 5 44.62 1.12 -11.39
C LYS A 5 43.16 0.66 -11.37
N ASN A 6 42.77 -0.32 -12.19
CA ASN A 6 41.39 -0.83 -12.19
C ASN A 6 41.18 -2.09 -11.34
N PHE A 7 42.22 -2.58 -10.66
CA PHE A 7 42.08 -3.74 -9.77
C PHE A 7 41.38 -3.41 -8.44
N PHE A 8 41.32 -2.12 -8.07
CA PHE A 8 40.67 -1.69 -6.82
C PHE A 8 39.14 -1.58 -6.90
N LEU A 9 38.55 -1.48 -8.10
CA LEU A 9 37.09 -1.41 -8.29
C LEU A 9 36.41 -2.78 -8.32
N ILE A 10 37.15 -3.88 -8.49
CA ILE A 10 36.60 -5.24 -8.50
C ILE A 10 36.59 -5.85 -7.09
N SER A 11 37.38 -5.32 -6.15
CA SER A 11 37.41 -5.82 -4.75
C SER A 11 36.26 -5.30 -3.88
N LEU A 12 35.52 -4.27 -4.30
CA LEU A 12 34.42 -3.70 -3.51
C LEU A 12 33.07 -4.43 -3.69
N PHE A 13 32.99 -5.42 -4.58
CA PHE A 13 31.77 -6.20 -4.83
C PHE A 13 31.77 -7.59 -4.19
N THR A 14 32.89 -8.07 -3.65
CA THR A 14 32.96 -9.41 -3.04
C THR A 14 32.62 -9.42 -1.55
N LEU A 15 32.63 -8.27 -0.87
CA LEU A 15 32.21 -8.16 0.55
C LEU A 15 30.71 -7.95 0.76
N PHE A 16 29.91 -7.77 -0.31
CA PHE A 16 28.46 -7.66 -0.21
C PHE A 16 27.73 -9.01 -0.16
N LEU A 17 28.41 -10.13 -0.44
CA LEU A 17 27.75 -11.43 -0.57
C LEU A 17 27.36 -12.08 0.76
N VAL A 18 27.89 -11.62 1.90
CA VAL A 18 27.48 -12.13 3.23
C VAL A 18 26.52 -11.17 3.93
N ALA A 19 26.55 -9.86 3.64
CA ALA A 19 25.65 -8.87 4.24
C ALA A 19 24.37 -8.58 3.42
N CYS A 20 24.28 -9.00 2.15
CA CYS A 20 23.04 -8.91 1.37
C CYS A 20 22.06 -10.07 1.62
N GLY A 21 22.51 -11.20 2.16
CA GLY A 21 21.64 -12.36 2.44
C GLY A 21 20.57 -12.03 3.46
N ASP A 22 20.96 -11.45 4.60
CA ASP A 22 20.04 -11.11 5.68
C ASP A 22 19.08 -9.97 5.31
N LYS A 23 19.55 -8.94 4.61
CA LYS A 23 18.69 -7.82 4.19
C LYS A 23 17.67 -8.24 3.14
N THR A 24 18.06 -9.07 2.17
CA THR A 24 17.14 -9.56 1.14
C THR A 24 16.10 -10.52 1.73
N ALA A 25 16.51 -11.38 2.67
CA ALA A 25 15.60 -12.26 3.39
C ALA A 25 14.61 -11.47 4.28
N ALA A 26 15.10 -10.47 5.02
CA ALA A 26 14.25 -9.59 5.82
C ALA A 26 13.25 -8.81 4.95
N LEU A 27 13.72 -8.24 3.84
CA LEU A 27 12.86 -7.53 2.88
C LEU A 27 11.80 -8.46 2.29
N LYS A 28 12.17 -9.69 1.91
CA LYS A 28 11.23 -10.70 1.42
C LYS A 28 10.16 -11.04 2.45
N THR A 29 10.55 -11.26 3.70
CA THR A 29 9.62 -11.51 4.80
C THR A 29 8.68 -10.33 5.02
N ASP A 30 9.23 -9.11 5.10
CA ASP A 30 8.45 -7.90 5.33
C ASP A 30 7.44 -7.64 4.19
N VAL A 31 7.85 -7.76 2.93
CA VAL A 31 6.98 -7.61 1.75
C VAL A 31 5.90 -8.70 1.72
N SER A 32 6.27 -9.94 2.03
CA SER A 32 5.31 -11.06 2.11
C SER A 32 4.27 -10.82 3.22
N ASN A 33 4.70 -10.39 4.41
CA ASN A 33 3.81 -10.09 5.53
C ASN A 33 2.87 -8.92 5.23
N LEU A 34 3.39 -7.86 4.61
CA LEU A 34 2.60 -6.71 4.19
C LEU A 34 1.54 -7.12 3.17
N ARG A 35 1.93 -7.86 2.13
CA ARG A 35 1.01 -8.35 1.10
C ARG A 35 -0.04 -9.30 1.67
N GLN A 36 0.36 -10.26 2.50
CA GLN A 36 -0.55 -11.21 3.13
C GLN A 36 -1.57 -10.49 4.03
N THR A 37 -1.14 -9.46 4.75
CA THR A 37 -2.03 -8.67 5.61
C THR A 37 -3.00 -7.85 4.79
N LEU A 38 -2.53 -7.18 3.73
CA LEU A 38 -3.40 -6.48 2.78
C LEU A 38 -4.44 -7.42 2.19
N ASP A 39 -4.02 -8.58 1.67
CA ASP A 39 -4.91 -9.57 1.08
C ASP A 39 -5.93 -10.12 2.08
N THR A 40 -5.49 -10.41 3.31
CA THR A 40 -6.35 -10.99 4.35
C THR A 40 -7.35 -9.97 4.85
N ALA A 41 -6.89 -8.77 5.19
CA ALA A 41 -7.75 -7.70 5.69
C ALA A 41 -8.74 -7.29 4.61
N LEU A 42 -8.30 -6.99 3.37
CA LEU A 42 -9.20 -6.57 2.29
C LEU A 42 -10.19 -7.66 1.86
N LYS A 43 -9.84 -8.96 1.97
CA LYS A 43 -10.81 -10.05 1.73
C LYS A 43 -11.86 -10.14 2.82
N GLN A 44 -11.49 -9.95 4.08
CA GLN A 44 -12.44 -9.95 5.21
C GLN A 44 -13.46 -8.81 5.10
N GLU A 45 -13.04 -7.70 4.50
CA GLU A 45 -13.83 -6.47 4.35
C GLU A 45 -14.98 -6.59 3.35
N ASN A 46 -15.05 -7.70 2.60
CA ASN A 46 -16.15 -8.03 1.70
C ASN A 46 -16.57 -6.84 0.81
N GLY A 47 -15.58 -6.10 0.28
CA GLY A 47 -15.79 -4.82 -0.40
C GLY A 47 -16.80 -4.86 -1.55
N THR A 48 -16.89 -5.98 -2.26
CA THR A 48 -17.91 -6.21 -3.30
C THR A 48 -19.33 -6.15 -2.73
N THR A 49 -19.54 -6.74 -1.55
CA THR A 49 -20.84 -6.71 -0.85
C THR A 49 -21.18 -5.29 -0.41
N LEU A 50 -20.22 -4.54 0.13
CA LEU A 50 -20.43 -3.17 0.56
C LEU A 50 -20.76 -2.23 -0.62
N ILE A 51 -20.06 -2.38 -1.75
CA ILE A 51 -20.37 -1.63 -2.97
C ILE A 51 -21.77 -1.99 -3.50
N GLN A 52 -22.14 -3.27 -3.44
CA GLN A 52 -23.47 -3.70 -3.86
C GLN A 52 -24.56 -3.13 -2.94
N GLN A 53 -24.33 -3.10 -1.62
CA GLN A 53 -25.23 -2.45 -0.67
C GLN A 53 -25.37 -0.96 -0.96
N LEU A 54 -24.29 -0.27 -1.31
CA LEU A 54 -24.32 1.15 -1.64
C LEU A 54 -25.15 1.42 -2.90
N LYS A 55 -25.03 0.55 -3.92
CA LYS A 55 -25.83 0.62 -5.15
C LYS A 55 -27.31 0.32 -4.90
N SER A 56 -27.61 -0.59 -3.98
CA SER A 56 -28.97 -1.00 -3.65
C SER A 56 -29.68 -0.07 -2.66
N ALA A 57 -28.94 0.82 -1.97
CA ALA A 57 -29.50 1.76 -1.02
C ALA A 57 -30.42 2.79 -1.70
N GLN A 58 -31.70 2.83 -1.29
CA GLN A 58 -32.72 3.67 -1.92
C GLN A 58 -32.87 5.01 -1.21
N THR A 59 -32.58 5.04 0.10
CA THR A 59 -32.68 6.24 0.94
C THR A 59 -31.32 6.81 1.29
N ASN A 60 -31.28 8.09 1.68
CA ASN A 60 -30.05 8.71 2.18
C ASN A 60 -29.59 8.06 3.49
N GLU A 61 -30.52 7.67 4.37
CA GLU A 61 -30.21 6.98 5.63
C GLU A 61 -29.51 5.63 5.37
N GLU A 62 -30.00 4.84 4.40
CA GLU A 62 -29.36 3.59 4.00
C GLU A 62 -27.96 3.83 3.42
N LYS A 63 -27.80 4.85 2.57
CA LYS A 63 -26.48 5.21 2.02
C LYS A 63 -25.48 5.59 3.10
N VAL A 64 -25.89 6.43 4.06
CA VAL A 64 -25.06 6.80 5.22
C VAL A 64 -24.63 5.56 6.01
N LYS A 65 -25.57 4.63 6.27
CA LYS A 65 -25.27 3.38 6.97
C LYS A 65 -24.23 2.55 6.22
N VAL A 66 -24.37 2.42 4.89
CA VAL A 66 -23.39 1.69 4.08
C VAL A 66 -22.02 2.39 4.09
N TYR A 67 -21.96 3.72 3.96
CA TYR A 67 -20.70 4.46 4.07
C TYR A 67 -20.02 4.25 5.43
N ASN A 68 -20.79 4.27 6.52
CA ASN A 68 -20.25 4.02 7.87
C ASN A 68 -19.71 2.59 8.03
N ASN A 69 -20.35 1.61 7.39
CA ASN A 69 -19.83 0.24 7.34
C ASN A 69 -18.50 0.20 6.58
N ILE A 70 -18.42 0.83 5.39
CA ILE A 70 -17.17 0.91 4.62
C ILE A 70 -16.06 1.60 5.42
N ILE A 71 -16.37 2.70 6.10
CA ILE A 71 -15.41 3.44 6.95
C ILE A 71 -14.88 2.53 8.07
N SER A 72 -15.79 1.89 8.81
CA SER A 72 -15.43 1.04 9.96
C SER A 72 -14.57 -0.14 9.53
N SER A 73 -14.95 -0.75 8.40
CA SER A 73 -14.19 -1.78 7.73
C SER A 73 -12.76 -1.28 7.42
N TYR A 74 -12.61 -0.21 6.63
CA TYR A 74 -11.27 0.20 6.20
C TYR A 74 -10.39 0.71 7.36
N GLN A 75 -10.99 1.15 8.48
CA GLN A 75 -10.26 1.43 9.72
C GLN A 75 -9.64 0.17 10.35
N VAL A 76 -10.30 -0.99 10.24
CA VAL A 76 -9.72 -2.28 10.65
C VAL A 76 -8.52 -2.63 9.77
N VAL A 77 -8.60 -2.38 8.46
CA VAL A 77 -7.48 -2.61 7.52
C VAL A 77 -6.30 -1.71 7.86
N ILE A 78 -6.54 -0.41 8.06
CA ILE A 78 -5.51 0.55 8.47
C ILE A 78 -4.82 0.09 9.75
N LYS A 79 -5.60 -0.33 10.74
CA LYS A 79 -5.06 -0.86 12.00
C LYS A 79 -4.20 -2.10 11.76
N ALA A 80 -4.69 -3.08 11.00
CA ALA A 80 -3.95 -4.30 10.70
C ALA A 80 -2.60 -4.02 10.02
N ILE A 81 -2.57 -3.06 9.08
CA ILE A 81 -1.35 -2.62 8.42
C ILE A 81 -0.41 -1.93 9.42
N ASN A 82 -0.92 -1.05 10.28
CA ASN A 82 -0.09 -0.33 11.26
C ASN A 82 0.46 -1.24 12.37
N ASP A 83 -0.26 -2.31 12.70
CA ASP A 83 0.16 -3.30 13.69
C ASP A 83 1.27 -4.23 13.15
N LEU A 84 1.53 -4.23 11.84
CA LEU A 84 2.65 -4.98 11.25
C LEU A 84 3.99 -4.41 11.68
N LYS A 85 4.80 -5.27 12.30
CA LYS A 85 6.21 -4.99 12.57
C LYS A 85 7.03 -5.23 11.31
N ILE A 86 7.41 -4.13 10.66
CA ILE A 86 8.27 -4.13 9.47
C ILE A 86 9.68 -3.69 9.87
N ASN A 87 10.69 -4.43 9.42
CA ASN A 87 12.08 -4.23 9.85
C ASN A 87 12.86 -3.38 8.86
N THR A 88 12.61 -3.57 7.57
CA THR A 88 13.28 -2.91 6.45
C THR A 88 12.66 -1.54 6.14
N ASP A 89 13.50 -0.56 5.84
CA ASP A 89 13.05 0.82 5.60
C ASP A 89 12.27 0.93 4.29
N GLU A 90 12.63 0.12 3.31
CA GLU A 90 11.92 -0.01 2.03
C GLU A 90 10.46 -0.44 2.25
N ALA A 91 10.24 -1.51 3.02
CA ALA A 91 8.88 -1.98 3.30
C ALA A 91 8.12 -1.03 4.25
N LYS A 92 8.79 -0.34 5.19
CA LYS A 92 8.16 0.72 6.02
C LYS A 92 7.64 1.87 5.16
N SER A 93 8.41 2.26 4.14
CA SER A 93 7.99 3.31 3.19
C SER A 93 6.71 2.91 2.45
N VAL A 94 6.61 1.64 2.02
CA VAL A 94 5.39 1.12 1.38
C VAL A 94 4.22 1.02 2.36
N GLN A 95 4.46 0.52 3.57
CA GLN A 95 3.47 0.48 4.66
C GLN A 95 2.90 1.89 4.94
N ALA A 96 3.75 2.90 5.03
CA ALA A 96 3.34 4.28 5.25
C ALA A 96 2.46 4.82 4.11
N LYS A 97 2.78 4.49 2.85
CA LYS A 97 1.96 4.89 1.69
C LYS A 97 0.59 4.22 1.70
N TYR A 98 0.50 2.94 2.06
CA TYR A 98 -0.79 2.28 2.24
C TYR A 98 -1.60 2.92 3.36
N ASN A 99 -0.98 3.19 4.51
CA ASN A 99 -1.66 3.85 5.62
C ASN A 99 -2.20 5.24 5.21
N GLU A 100 -1.39 6.05 4.53
CA GLU A 100 -1.82 7.35 3.99
C GLU A 100 -2.98 7.19 3.00
N GLY A 101 -2.84 6.31 2.00
CA GLY A 101 -3.84 6.10 0.96
C GLY A 101 -5.18 5.60 1.50
N LEU A 102 -5.15 4.66 2.46
CA LEU A 102 -6.35 4.14 3.10
C LEU A 102 -7.00 5.15 4.03
N THR A 103 -6.21 5.99 4.73
CA THR A 103 -6.74 7.10 5.52
C THR A 103 -7.47 8.11 4.62
N LEU A 104 -6.88 8.48 3.49
CA LEU A 104 -7.52 9.35 2.50
C LEU A 104 -8.79 8.71 1.91
N PHE A 105 -8.80 7.39 1.73
CA PHE A 105 -10.01 6.66 1.31
C PHE A 105 -11.11 6.74 2.36
N VAL A 106 -10.79 6.57 3.65
CA VAL A 106 -11.75 6.73 4.75
C VAL A 106 -12.31 8.15 4.76
N ASP A 107 -11.48 9.18 4.58
CA ASP A 107 -11.94 10.57 4.53
C ASP A 107 -12.81 10.86 3.29
N LEU A 108 -12.49 10.22 2.16
CA LEU A 108 -13.33 10.27 0.96
C LEU A 108 -14.72 9.68 1.25
N MET A 109 -14.79 8.53 1.92
CA MET A 109 -16.07 7.90 2.29
C MET A 109 -16.86 8.73 3.29
N LYS A 110 -16.21 9.37 4.27
CA LYS A 110 -16.87 10.32 5.18
C LYS A 110 -17.47 11.49 4.42
N THR A 111 -16.72 12.05 3.47
CA THR A 111 -17.19 13.18 2.66
C THR A 111 -18.36 12.76 1.76
N SER A 112 -18.27 11.59 1.11
CA SER A 112 -19.38 11.03 0.33
C SER A 112 -20.63 10.83 1.20
N SER A 113 -20.47 10.31 2.42
CA SER A 113 -21.56 10.16 3.39
C SER A 113 -22.20 11.51 3.72
N ASN A 114 -21.40 12.54 3.98
CA ASN A 114 -21.88 13.88 4.27
C ASN A 114 -22.69 14.47 3.09
N PHE A 115 -22.24 14.27 1.85
CA PHE A 115 -22.98 14.73 0.66
C PHE A 115 -24.30 13.99 0.40
N THR A 116 -24.58 12.91 1.12
CA THR A 116 -25.92 12.30 1.05
C THR A 116 -26.96 13.06 1.88
N THR A 117 -26.53 13.87 2.86
CA THR A 117 -27.44 14.56 3.79
C THR A 117 -27.66 16.02 3.43
N HIS A 118 -26.85 16.59 2.54
CA HIS A 118 -27.00 17.95 2.02
C HIS A 118 -26.47 18.06 0.58
N GLN A 119 -26.91 19.09 -0.13
CA GLN A 119 -26.38 19.40 -1.46
C GLN A 119 -25.02 20.10 -1.33
N PRO A 120 -23.94 19.57 -1.92
CA PRO A 120 -22.62 20.17 -1.81
C PRO A 120 -22.53 21.48 -2.61
N SER A 121 -21.78 22.44 -2.07
CA SER A 121 -21.36 23.63 -2.78
C SER A 121 -20.31 23.33 -3.86
N LEU A 122 -20.06 24.29 -4.77
CA LEU A 122 -19.01 24.16 -5.80
C LEU A 122 -17.62 23.97 -5.20
N GLU A 123 -17.33 24.63 -4.07
CA GLU A 123 -16.05 24.49 -3.37
C GLU A 123 -15.90 23.09 -2.76
N GLU A 124 -16.96 22.56 -2.16
CA GLU A 124 -16.98 21.19 -1.62
C GLU A 124 -16.83 20.14 -2.72
N VAL A 125 -17.45 20.33 -3.89
CA VAL A 125 -17.26 19.44 -5.05
C VAL A 125 -15.80 19.47 -5.51
N LYS A 126 -15.18 20.65 -5.59
CA LYS A 126 -13.76 20.78 -5.98
C LYS A 126 -12.85 20.09 -4.98
N ALA A 127 -13.04 20.34 -3.68
CA ALA A 127 -12.28 19.70 -2.61
C ALA A 127 -12.44 18.17 -2.63
N TYR A 128 -13.66 17.69 -2.89
CA TYR A 128 -13.94 16.26 -3.05
C TYR A 128 -13.20 15.65 -4.25
N THR A 129 -13.18 16.31 -5.40
CA THR A 129 -12.41 15.86 -6.57
C THR A 129 -10.91 15.83 -6.30
N GLU A 130 -10.37 16.83 -5.61
CA GLU A 130 -8.96 16.86 -5.19
C GLU A 130 -8.64 15.72 -4.23
N LEU A 131 -9.50 15.47 -3.24
CA LEU A 131 -9.39 14.35 -2.32
C LEU A 131 -9.42 13.02 -3.08
N GLN A 132 -10.37 12.82 -4.00
CA GLN A 132 -10.47 11.62 -4.82
C GLN A 132 -9.18 11.37 -5.62
N ASN A 133 -8.67 12.40 -6.31
CA ASN A 133 -7.44 12.31 -7.09
C ASN A 133 -6.24 11.97 -6.21
N LYS A 134 -6.14 12.59 -5.03
CA LYS A 134 -5.08 12.31 -4.05
C LYS A 134 -5.16 10.87 -3.55
N THR A 135 -6.35 10.41 -3.16
CA THR A 135 -6.60 9.03 -2.71
C THR A 135 -6.17 8.02 -3.78
N THR A 136 -6.65 8.18 -5.01
CA THR A 136 -6.32 7.27 -6.13
C THR A 136 -4.82 7.28 -6.42
N LYS A 137 -4.19 8.46 -6.45
CA LYS A 137 -2.75 8.57 -6.69
C LYS A 137 -1.94 7.89 -5.58
N THR A 138 -2.23 8.17 -4.31
CA THR A 138 -1.47 7.62 -3.18
C THR A 138 -1.60 6.10 -3.11
N LEU A 139 -2.81 5.55 -3.27
CA LEU A 139 -3.00 4.10 -3.33
C LEU A 139 -2.30 3.47 -4.54
N GLY A 140 -2.40 4.10 -5.72
CA GLY A 140 -1.69 3.63 -6.92
C GLY A 140 -0.16 3.69 -6.79
N ASP A 141 0.37 4.69 -6.09
CA ASP A 141 1.79 4.80 -5.77
C ASP A 141 2.22 3.73 -4.75
N ALA A 142 1.35 3.39 -3.78
CA ALA A 142 1.60 2.32 -2.81
C ALA A 142 1.66 0.94 -3.50
N GLU A 143 0.69 0.64 -4.36
CA GLU A 143 0.65 -0.60 -5.16
C GLU A 143 1.88 -0.74 -6.06
N ARG A 144 2.25 0.34 -6.78
CA ARG A 144 3.46 0.34 -7.61
C ARG A 144 4.71 0.10 -6.78
N ALA A 145 4.85 0.76 -5.64
CA ALA A 145 6.01 0.57 -4.77
C ALA A 145 6.09 -0.86 -4.21
N LEU A 146 4.96 -1.47 -3.84
CA LEU A 146 4.93 -2.87 -3.42
C LEU A 146 5.35 -3.82 -4.55
N ALA A 147 4.84 -3.60 -5.77
CA ALA A 147 5.20 -4.39 -6.94
C ALA A 147 6.69 -4.25 -7.29
N ASP A 148 7.25 -3.04 -7.18
CA ASP A 148 8.68 -2.79 -7.41
C ASP A 148 9.55 -3.50 -6.37
N LEU A 149 9.17 -3.50 -5.08
CA LEU A 149 9.88 -4.26 -4.06
C LEU A 149 9.82 -5.77 -4.32
N GLN A 150 8.66 -6.29 -4.71
CA GLN A 150 8.51 -7.71 -5.07
C GLN A 150 9.44 -8.08 -6.23
N LYS A 151 9.48 -7.24 -7.27
CA LYS A 151 10.37 -7.45 -8.42
C LYS A 151 11.86 -7.44 -8.01
N GLN A 152 12.26 -6.52 -7.13
CA GLN A 152 13.64 -6.46 -6.63
C GLN A 152 14.03 -7.73 -5.87
N ILE A 153 13.11 -8.27 -5.06
CA ILE A 153 13.30 -9.55 -4.36
C ILE A 153 13.51 -10.69 -5.37
N ASP A 154 12.64 -10.78 -6.38
CA ASP A 154 12.67 -11.86 -7.39
C ASP A 154 13.92 -11.79 -8.28
N ASP A 155 14.30 -10.59 -8.72
CA ASP A 155 15.51 -10.37 -9.54
C ASP A 155 16.79 -10.68 -8.75
N THR A 156 16.77 -10.44 -7.43
CA THR A 156 17.89 -10.80 -6.54
C THR A 156 17.98 -12.31 -6.35
N ALA A 157 16.86 -13.01 -6.17
CA ALA A 157 16.83 -14.47 -6.06
C ALA A 157 17.40 -15.17 -7.30
N LYS A 158 16.99 -14.75 -8.50
CA LYS A 158 17.47 -15.33 -9.78
C LYS A 158 18.98 -15.16 -9.99
N LYS A 159 19.56 -14.04 -9.56
CA LYS A 159 21.01 -13.77 -9.65
C LYS A 159 21.83 -14.64 -8.71
N VAL A 160 21.25 -15.12 -7.61
CA VAL A 160 21.91 -16.04 -6.67
C VAL A 160 21.91 -17.46 -7.24
N GLU A 161 20.79 -17.89 -7.85
CA GLU A 161 20.68 -19.20 -8.50
C GLU A 161 21.58 -19.35 -9.73
N SER A 162 21.78 -18.30 -10.54
CA SER A 162 22.64 -18.37 -11.73
C SER A 162 24.15 -18.37 -11.44
N LYS A 163 24.56 -18.26 -10.16
CA LYS A 163 25.96 -18.20 -9.73
C LYS A 163 26.41 -19.45 -8.95
N ASN A 164 25.48 -20.35 -8.64
CA ASN A 164 25.73 -21.68 -8.08
C ASN A 164 25.65 -22.74 -9.18
#